data_AF-A0A970MZD3-F1
#
_entry.id   AF-A0A970MZD3-F1
#
_cell.length_a   1.000
_cell.length_b   1.000
_cell.length_c   1.000
_cell.angle_alpha   90.00
_cell.angle_beta   90.00
_cell.angle_gamma   90.00
#
_symmetry.space_group_name_H-M   'P 1'
#
loop_
_entity.id
_entity.type
_entity.pdbx_description
1 polymer ?
#
loop_
_entity_poly.entity_id
_entity_poly.type
_entity_poly.pdbx_seq_one_letter_code
_entity_poly.pdbx_strand_id
1 'polypeptide(L)'
;MSHIFRLTTKPLPPVEIASKLESGLRDVDEYLGQQIYANSDPEYLARQRKRFSETARLHEQNVGDKPSFLIRAPGRLNAFLEYLDMCAGDHMSTTIDGDVPAAVTPRDDDILSVSNVNPLFPTTEISITEQFRRFVEAPWDKYAGELENNWDNRSLVYPHYGRPQGNWLNYVLSPFMRVLWDDPSLKLRGADITFGTSTAPFRAGTSSSSAIVVLSFLAMYLCNRDLLPEWSIQQVCKMLGEAEWYVGTHGGANDQTTILRNPVNSVVYNRHSKPELTADPLPFIKGIHVVLANSLWEVNKTLGGNQSFNMRKGWMQMGDELAKLIIKAVREEQAAGKAGGEGWLGRLLADKFGFKVGGPVPLLESQPELWKKIEANYHKFGSLHKDILGISDDAIREFLLLLPVKITPDEAGVVFGKDRETIERIYTAPRRYIGGYHIRTTARFFHKENIIGSELERIFLEADRRLANGELAMDSPELDEYRVKVGRMVDELQDILAIDFRVSNPQLDLLLTIARRGPGYLGGKLTGAGKGGCVSLLVRENESAAMCEYLDREYYNKPEYFEFYRQVLEDERRFYQPGSIEFESADERLGILDAALASIKDQRRVITFSRGACALELP
;
A
#
# COMPACT_ATOMS: atom_id res chain seq x y z
N MET A 1 -15.81 -9.30 18.31
CA MET A 1 -16.76 -8.20 18.55
C MET A 1 -16.33 -7.04 17.68
N SER A 2 -17.17 -6.59 16.74
CA SER A 2 -16.83 -5.46 15.87
C SER A 2 -16.80 -4.17 16.70
N HIS A 3 -15.62 -3.57 16.88
CA HIS A 3 -15.50 -2.29 17.57
C HIS A 3 -16.10 -1.19 16.69
N ILE A 4 -17.11 -0.47 17.19
CA ILE A 4 -17.68 0.71 16.52
C ILE A 4 -16.58 1.78 16.42
N PHE A 5 -16.42 2.38 15.24
CA PHE A 5 -15.48 3.47 15.04
C PHE A 5 -15.99 4.74 15.73
N ARG A 6 -15.18 5.33 16.63
CA ARG A 6 -15.49 6.58 17.32
C ARG A 6 -14.23 7.41 17.55
N LEU A 7 -14.39 8.73 17.45
CA LEU A 7 -13.42 9.73 17.90
C LEU A 7 -14.06 10.56 19.02
N THR A 8 -13.37 10.68 20.15
CA THR A 8 -13.87 11.34 21.37
C THR A 8 -13.32 12.74 21.60
N THR A 9 -12.38 13.17 20.77
CA THR A 9 -11.68 14.45 20.90
C THR A 9 -12.66 15.63 20.86
N LYS A 10 -12.44 16.61 21.73
CA LYS A 10 -13.23 17.85 21.76
C LYS A 10 -12.54 18.92 20.91
N PRO A 11 -13.30 19.75 20.18
CA PRO A 11 -12.71 20.85 19.43
C PRO A 11 -12.25 21.97 20.37
N LEU A 12 -11.18 22.66 19.98
CA LEU A 12 -10.63 23.83 20.65
C LEU A 12 -10.39 24.94 19.61
N PRO A 13 -10.44 26.23 19.99
CA PRO A 13 -10.02 27.32 19.11
C PRO A 13 -8.58 27.09 18.59
N PRO A 14 -8.27 27.39 17.32
CA PRO A 14 -6.93 27.22 16.76
C PRO A 14 -5.83 27.93 17.56
N VAL A 15 -6.13 29.12 18.10
CA VAL A 15 -5.22 29.89 18.96
C VAL A 15 -4.87 29.12 20.24
N GLU A 16 -5.81 28.37 20.82
CA GLU A 16 -5.59 27.57 22.03
C GLU A 16 -4.76 26.33 21.71
N ILE A 17 -5.05 25.66 20.59
CA ILE A 17 -4.26 24.53 20.08
C ILE A 17 -2.80 24.96 19.88
N ALA A 18 -2.58 26.07 19.17
CA ALA A 18 -1.25 26.61 18.93
C ALA A 18 -0.54 26.97 20.25
N SER A 19 -1.23 27.65 21.18
CA SER A 19 -0.65 28.04 22.47
C SER A 19 -0.23 26.82 23.30
N LYS A 20 -1.05 25.75 23.32
CA LYS A 20 -0.70 24.50 24.01
C LYS A 20 0.56 23.86 23.41
N LEU A 21 0.69 23.83 22.09
CA LEU A 21 1.86 23.28 21.42
C LEU A 21 3.12 24.15 21.61
N GLU A 22 2.97 25.47 21.59
CA GLU A 22 4.06 26.43 21.77
C GLU A 22 4.55 26.50 23.23
N SER A 23 3.71 26.10 24.20
CA SER A 23 4.03 26.13 25.62
C SER A 23 5.28 25.34 26.02
N GLY A 24 5.62 24.30 25.24
CA GLY A 24 6.71 23.37 25.57
C GLY A 24 6.47 22.59 26.87
N LEU A 25 5.21 22.47 27.31
CA LEU A 25 4.85 21.70 28.50
C LEU A 25 5.28 20.23 28.34
N ARG A 26 5.82 19.68 29.43
CA ARG A 26 6.31 18.30 29.49
C ARG A 26 5.23 17.28 29.11
N ASP A 27 3.98 17.51 29.51
CA ASP A 27 2.88 16.59 29.24
C ASP A 27 2.56 16.50 27.73
N VAL A 28 2.76 17.60 26.98
CA VAL A 28 2.63 17.59 25.52
C VAL A 28 3.74 16.76 24.89
N ASP A 29 4.95 16.84 25.40
CA ASP A 29 6.09 16.05 24.91
C ASP A 29 5.98 14.58 25.24
N GLU A 30 5.50 14.25 26.44
CA GLU A 30 5.20 12.88 26.82
C GLU A 30 4.07 12.31 25.94
N TYR A 31 3.02 13.09 25.68
CA TYR A 31 1.95 12.69 24.76
C TYR A 31 2.49 12.45 23.34
N LEU A 32 3.21 13.42 22.75
CA LEU A 32 3.74 13.27 21.39
C LEU A 32 4.79 12.14 21.30
N GLY A 33 5.69 12.03 22.27
CA GLY A 33 6.75 11.04 22.26
C GLY A 33 6.26 9.61 22.48
N GLN A 34 5.28 9.41 23.36
CA GLN A 34 4.81 8.07 23.73
C GLN A 34 3.57 7.63 22.96
N GLN A 35 2.61 8.53 22.73
CA GLN A 35 1.31 8.19 22.13
C GLN A 35 1.27 8.42 20.63
N ILE A 36 2.17 9.22 20.08
CA ILE A 36 2.17 9.58 18.66
C ILE A 36 3.37 8.99 17.91
N TYR A 37 4.60 9.33 18.29
CA TYR A 37 5.78 9.07 17.44
C TYR A 37 6.68 7.91 17.90
N ALA A 38 6.50 7.38 19.12
CA ALA A 38 7.45 6.47 19.75
C ALA A 38 8.89 7.03 19.77
N ASN A 39 9.04 8.35 19.88
CA ASN A 39 10.31 9.04 19.80
C ASN A 39 10.38 10.14 20.87
N SER A 40 11.28 9.97 21.83
CA SER A 40 11.43 10.88 22.97
C SER A 40 12.57 11.89 22.80
N ASP A 41 13.16 12.00 21.60
CA ASP A 41 14.21 12.98 21.31
C ASP A 41 13.65 14.42 21.44
N PRO A 42 14.19 15.26 22.33
CA PRO A 42 13.62 16.58 22.59
C PRO A 42 13.62 17.52 21.37
N GLU A 43 14.66 17.44 20.52
CA GLU A 43 14.73 18.27 19.32
C GLU A 43 13.71 17.83 18.27
N TYR A 44 13.53 16.52 18.12
CA TYR A 44 12.50 15.93 17.28
C TYR A 44 11.11 16.39 17.72
N LEU A 45 10.79 16.26 19.01
CA LEU A 45 9.50 16.69 19.55
C LEU A 45 9.28 18.19 19.40
N ALA A 46 10.32 19.02 19.61
CA ALA A 46 10.24 20.46 19.38
C ALA A 46 9.89 20.81 17.92
N ARG A 47 10.49 20.09 16.95
CA ARG A 47 10.13 20.24 15.52
C ARG A 47 8.68 19.85 15.25
N GLN A 48 8.17 18.78 15.88
CA GLN A 48 6.78 18.38 15.72
C GLN A 48 5.78 19.38 16.32
N ARG A 49 6.06 19.90 17.52
CA ARG A 49 5.24 20.94 18.16
C ARG A 49 5.13 22.17 17.27
N LYS A 50 6.27 22.67 16.78
CA LYS A 50 6.33 23.82 15.87
C LYS A 50 5.49 23.60 14.62
N ARG A 51 5.59 22.43 13.99
CA ARG A 51 4.85 22.10 12.77
C ARG A 51 3.33 22.07 13.00
N PHE A 52 2.91 21.49 14.11
CA PHE A 52 1.50 21.46 14.49
C PHE A 52 0.98 22.84 14.89
N SER A 53 1.78 23.66 15.59
CA SER A 53 1.37 25.01 15.97
C SER A 53 1.25 25.91 14.74
N GLU A 54 2.20 25.85 13.81
CA GLU A 54 2.14 26.56 12.51
C GLU A 54 0.86 26.20 11.74
N THR A 55 0.48 24.92 11.73
CA THR A 55 -0.78 24.47 11.08
C THR A 55 -2.00 25.11 11.74
N ALA A 56 -2.05 25.12 13.08
CA ALA A 56 -3.14 25.74 13.83
C ALA A 56 -3.19 27.27 13.62
N ARG A 57 -2.05 27.96 13.62
CA ARG A 57 -1.94 29.41 13.36
C ARG A 57 -2.40 29.77 11.94
N LEU A 58 -2.07 28.96 10.94
CA LEU A 58 -2.55 29.16 9.57
C LEU A 58 -4.06 28.95 9.48
N HIS A 59 -4.60 27.99 10.23
CA HIS A 59 -6.04 27.77 10.29
C HIS A 59 -6.76 28.93 10.99
N GLU A 60 -6.21 29.45 12.08
CA GLU A 60 -6.69 30.65 12.80
C GLU A 60 -6.95 31.82 11.85
N GLN A 61 -6.06 32.05 10.88
CA GLN A 61 -6.21 33.11 9.88
C GLN A 61 -7.46 32.95 9.00
N ASN A 62 -7.93 31.70 8.80
CA ASN A 62 -9.07 31.39 7.95
C ASN A 62 -10.38 31.36 8.76
N VAL A 63 -10.35 30.89 10.02
CA VAL A 63 -11.57 30.59 10.79
C VAL A 63 -11.73 31.39 12.09
N GLY A 64 -10.70 32.12 12.53
CA GLY A 64 -10.66 32.78 13.83
C GLY A 64 -10.71 31.78 14.98
N ASP A 65 -11.50 32.09 16.01
CA ASP A 65 -11.62 31.27 17.24
C ASP A 65 -12.68 30.15 17.16
N LYS A 66 -13.15 29.82 15.96
CA LYS A 66 -14.16 28.76 15.79
C LYS A 66 -13.63 27.42 16.32
N PRO A 67 -14.47 26.61 17.02
CA PRO A 67 -14.04 25.32 17.52
C PRO A 67 -13.49 24.41 16.41
N SER A 68 -12.21 24.04 16.55
CA SER A 68 -11.45 23.31 15.53
C SER A 68 -10.88 22.01 16.09
N PHE A 69 -10.61 21.07 15.19
CA PHE A 69 -9.87 19.85 15.49
C PHE A 69 -8.49 19.92 14.85
N LEU A 70 -7.47 19.44 15.55
CA LEU A 70 -6.17 19.15 14.96
C LEU A 70 -6.05 17.65 14.76
N ILE A 71 -6.05 17.21 13.50
CA ILE A 71 -5.91 15.81 13.10
C ILE A 71 -4.57 15.60 12.41
N ARG A 72 -4.11 14.35 12.36
CA ARG A 72 -2.95 13.97 11.56
C ARG A 72 -3.11 12.57 11.00
N ALA A 73 -2.44 12.29 9.88
CA ALA A 73 -2.30 10.95 9.34
C ALA A 73 -0.84 10.69 8.92
N PRO A 74 -0.23 9.60 9.40
CA PRO A 74 1.12 9.23 9.01
C PRO A 74 1.16 8.67 7.58
N GLY A 75 2.34 8.71 6.97
CA GLY A 75 2.64 7.79 5.89
C GLY A 75 2.69 6.35 6.42
N ARG A 76 2.65 5.38 5.52
CA ARG A 76 2.77 3.96 5.87
C ARG A 76 3.91 3.31 5.14
N LEU A 77 4.56 2.35 5.78
CA LEU A 77 5.51 1.44 5.15
C LEU A 77 4.84 0.06 5.06
N ASN A 78 4.95 -0.56 3.89
CA ASN A 78 4.66 -1.98 3.83
C ASN A 78 5.87 -2.76 4.36
N ALA A 79 5.76 -3.16 5.63
CA ALA A 79 6.88 -3.61 6.43
C ALA A 79 7.44 -4.95 5.92
N PHE A 80 6.56 -5.86 5.48
CA PHE A 80 6.95 -7.20 5.02
C PHE A 80 6.29 -7.61 3.70
N LEU A 81 4.97 -7.75 3.65
CA LEU A 81 4.28 -8.48 2.58
C LEU A 81 3.72 -7.54 1.51
N GLU A 82 4.24 -7.58 0.28
CA GLU A 82 3.92 -6.61 -0.79
C GLU A 82 2.85 -7.12 -1.77
N TYR A 83 2.04 -6.22 -2.34
CA TYR A 83 1.07 -6.48 -3.42
C TYR A 83 -0.09 -7.47 -3.17
N LEU A 84 -0.16 -8.15 -2.03
CA LEU A 84 -1.11 -9.26 -1.89
C LEU A 84 -2.59 -8.80 -1.85
N ASP A 85 -2.86 -7.52 -1.56
CA ASP A 85 -4.17 -6.98 -1.18
C ASP A 85 -5.08 -6.93 -2.40
N MET A 86 -4.46 -6.68 -3.56
CA MET A 86 -5.09 -6.76 -4.88
C MET A 86 -5.67 -8.14 -5.20
N CYS A 87 -5.18 -9.20 -4.55
CA CYS A 87 -5.66 -10.58 -4.72
C CYS A 87 -6.13 -11.21 -3.40
N ALA A 88 -6.66 -10.40 -2.48
CA ALA A 88 -7.20 -10.86 -1.20
C ALA A 88 -6.18 -11.65 -0.36
N GLY A 89 -4.91 -11.27 -0.40
CA GLY A 89 -3.86 -11.80 0.47
C GLY A 89 -3.54 -10.85 1.62
N ASP A 90 -2.94 -11.39 2.67
CA ASP A 90 -2.76 -10.68 3.93
C ASP A 90 -1.51 -9.77 3.90
N HIS A 91 -1.56 -8.60 4.53
CA HIS A 91 -0.45 -7.63 4.56
C HIS A 91 0.07 -7.43 5.95
N MET A 92 1.38 -7.20 6.06
CA MET A 92 1.99 -6.80 7.31
C MET A 92 2.66 -5.44 7.11
N SER A 93 1.98 -4.39 7.57
CA SER A 93 2.30 -2.97 7.30
C SER A 93 2.32 -2.16 8.59
N THR A 94 3.03 -1.04 8.60
CA THR A 94 3.12 -0.13 9.77
C THR A 94 3.09 1.33 9.33
N THR A 95 2.86 2.25 10.26
CA THR A 95 2.96 3.69 10.00
C THR A 95 4.32 4.25 10.39
N ILE A 96 4.79 5.25 9.65
CA ILE A 96 6.09 5.88 9.90
C ILE A 96 5.93 7.18 10.69
N ASP A 97 7.01 7.67 11.27
CA ASP A 97 7.09 8.92 12.03
C ASP A 97 7.00 10.20 11.16
N GLY A 98 6.97 10.07 9.84
CA GLY A 98 6.57 11.13 8.92
C GLY A 98 5.05 11.17 8.70
N ASP A 99 4.43 12.33 8.87
CA ASP A 99 2.98 12.48 8.75
C ASP A 99 2.53 13.81 8.11
N VAL A 100 1.22 13.95 7.91
CA VAL A 100 0.54 15.16 7.46
C VAL A 100 -0.45 15.63 8.54
N PRO A 101 -0.25 16.81 9.14
CA PRO A 101 -1.27 17.44 9.98
C PRO A 101 -2.33 18.16 9.15
N ALA A 102 -3.54 18.21 9.68
CA ALA A 102 -4.59 19.09 9.19
C ALA A 102 -5.41 19.67 10.35
N ALA A 103 -5.77 20.94 10.25
CA ALA A 103 -6.74 21.58 11.13
C ALA A 103 -8.11 21.64 10.43
N VAL A 104 -9.18 21.37 11.17
CA VAL A 104 -10.54 21.21 10.62
C VAL A 104 -11.57 21.97 11.47
N THR A 105 -12.36 22.82 10.82
CA THR A 105 -13.53 23.47 11.42
C THR A 105 -14.80 23.06 10.69
N PRO A 106 -15.83 22.54 11.37
CA PRO A 106 -17.13 22.26 10.76
C PRO A 106 -17.82 23.52 10.24
N ARG A 107 -18.50 23.41 9.11
CA ARG A 107 -19.36 24.46 8.55
C ARG A 107 -20.83 24.04 8.58
N ASP A 108 -21.73 25.01 8.39
CA ASP A 108 -23.18 24.75 8.31
C ASP A 108 -23.70 24.61 6.86
N ASP A 109 -22.89 24.98 5.87
CA ASP A 109 -23.15 24.80 4.44
C ASP A 109 -22.55 23.49 3.92
N ASP A 110 -22.60 23.23 2.61
CA ASP A 110 -22.00 22.03 1.98
C ASP A 110 -20.64 22.34 1.31
N ILE A 111 -19.97 23.43 1.72
CA ILE A 111 -18.74 23.91 1.11
C ILE A 111 -17.51 23.32 1.81
N LEU A 112 -16.60 22.71 1.04
CA LEU A 112 -15.24 22.43 1.50
C LEU A 112 -14.35 23.60 1.11
N SER A 113 -13.82 24.32 2.10
CA SER A 113 -12.75 25.31 1.91
C SER A 113 -11.44 24.66 2.30
N VAL A 114 -10.60 24.34 1.31
CA VAL A 114 -9.41 23.52 1.50
C VAL A 114 -8.17 24.34 1.18
N SER A 115 -7.28 24.50 2.16
CA SER A 115 -5.99 25.18 2.03
C SER A 115 -4.81 24.25 2.36
N ASN A 116 -3.64 24.58 1.83
CA ASN A 116 -2.42 23.80 2.03
C ASN A 116 -1.23 24.76 2.18
N VAL A 117 -0.29 24.47 3.08
CA VAL A 117 0.93 25.30 3.23
C VAL A 117 1.81 25.24 1.98
N ASN A 118 1.74 24.14 1.23
CA ASN A 118 2.50 23.97 0.02
C ASN A 118 1.77 24.67 -1.15
N PRO A 119 2.37 25.72 -1.75
CA PRO A 119 1.72 26.51 -2.79
C PRO A 119 1.43 25.74 -4.08
N LEU A 120 2.00 24.54 -4.27
CA LEU A 120 1.64 23.64 -5.37
C LEU A 120 0.20 23.13 -5.27
N PHE A 121 -0.42 23.22 -4.10
CA PHE A 121 -1.79 22.80 -3.83
C PHE A 121 -2.64 24.04 -3.50
N PRO A 122 -3.21 24.71 -4.51
CA PRO A 122 -3.88 25.99 -4.32
C PRO A 122 -5.14 25.86 -3.45
N THR A 123 -5.38 26.88 -2.64
CA THR A 123 -6.62 27.00 -1.87
C THR A 123 -7.83 27.00 -2.78
N THR A 124 -8.84 26.20 -2.44
CA THR A 124 -10.05 26.04 -3.28
C THR A 124 -11.28 25.87 -2.40
N GLU A 125 -12.39 26.48 -2.84
CA GLU A 125 -13.73 26.23 -2.30
C GLU A 125 -14.57 25.42 -3.29
N ILE A 126 -15.23 24.36 -2.81
CA ILE A 126 -16.05 23.47 -3.63
C ILE A 126 -17.30 23.00 -2.88
N SER A 127 -18.46 22.98 -3.54
CA SER A 127 -19.68 22.37 -3.02
C SER A 127 -19.63 20.85 -3.15
N ILE A 128 -19.80 20.15 -2.01
CA ILE A 128 -19.87 18.68 -1.96
C ILE A 128 -21.00 18.17 -2.85
N THR A 129 -22.20 18.76 -2.74
CA THR A 129 -23.39 18.32 -3.48
C THR A 129 -23.21 18.52 -4.99
N GLU A 130 -22.62 19.64 -5.41
CA GLU A 130 -22.33 19.89 -6.82
C GLU A 130 -21.32 18.87 -7.38
N GLN A 131 -20.26 18.55 -6.63
CA GLN A 131 -19.29 17.54 -7.05
C GLN A 131 -19.92 16.16 -7.16
N PHE A 132 -20.76 15.77 -6.20
CA PHE A 132 -21.45 14.49 -6.24
C PHE A 132 -22.42 14.40 -7.43
N ARG A 133 -23.23 15.46 -7.65
CA ARG A 133 -24.13 15.54 -8.82
C ARG A 133 -23.36 15.36 -10.13
N ARG A 134 -22.24 16.08 -10.28
CA ARG A 134 -21.37 15.99 -11.45
C ARG A 134 -20.90 14.54 -11.68
N PHE A 135 -20.47 13.85 -10.63
CA PHE A 135 -20.00 12.47 -10.72
C PHE A 135 -21.11 11.48 -11.11
N VAL A 136 -22.30 11.59 -10.51
CA VAL A 136 -23.41 10.66 -10.81
C VAL A 136 -24.03 10.89 -12.19
N GLU A 137 -24.01 12.12 -12.70
CA GLU A 137 -24.53 12.54 -14.02
C GLU A 137 -23.56 12.23 -15.18
N ALA A 138 -22.42 11.58 -14.92
CA ALA A 138 -21.54 11.08 -15.98
C ALA A 138 -22.34 10.23 -17.00
N PRO A 139 -22.07 10.34 -18.32
CA PRO A 139 -22.92 9.79 -19.38
C PRO A 139 -22.81 8.26 -19.52
N TRP A 140 -23.28 7.53 -18.50
CA TRP A 140 -23.13 6.08 -18.32
C TRP A 140 -23.47 5.25 -19.56
N ASP A 141 -24.67 5.48 -20.10
CA ASP A 141 -25.21 4.69 -21.20
C ASP A 141 -24.40 4.82 -22.50
N LYS A 142 -23.54 5.84 -22.59
CA LYS A 142 -22.70 6.06 -23.78
C LYS A 142 -21.55 5.06 -23.90
N TYR A 143 -20.94 4.65 -22.79
CA TYR A 143 -19.72 3.81 -22.80
C TYR A 143 -19.82 2.55 -21.93
N ALA A 144 -20.83 2.43 -21.06
CA ALA A 144 -20.95 1.33 -20.09
C ALA A 144 -22.40 0.85 -19.88
N GLY A 145 -23.30 1.05 -20.84
CA GLY A 145 -24.73 0.69 -20.71
C GLY A 145 -25.01 -0.81 -20.48
N GLU A 146 -24.04 -1.69 -20.74
CA GLU A 146 -24.13 -3.14 -20.46
C GLU A 146 -23.66 -3.51 -19.05
N LEU A 147 -23.04 -2.60 -18.31
CA LEU A 147 -22.55 -2.81 -16.95
C LEU A 147 -23.56 -2.28 -15.93
N GLU A 148 -23.67 -2.98 -14.80
CA GLU A 148 -24.41 -2.47 -13.64
C GLU A 148 -23.79 -1.14 -13.18
N ASN A 149 -24.64 -0.13 -13.01
CA ASN A 149 -24.22 1.18 -12.50
C ASN A 149 -24.07 1.16 -10.97
N ASN A 150 -22.99 0.56 -10.50
CA ASN A 150 -22.59 0.50 -9.10
C ASN A 150 -21.28 1.31 -8.88
N TRP A 151 -20.85 1.47 -7.62
CA TRP A 151 -19.65 2.26 -7.28
C TRP A 151 -18.38 1.76 -7.99
N ASP A 152 -18.22 0.44 -8.03
CA ASP A 152 -17.08 -0.25 -8.65
C ASP A 152 -16.96 0.13 -10.13
N ASN A 153 -18.01 -0.17 -10.91
CA ASN A 153 -18.04 0.12 -12.34
C ASN A 153 -18.04 1.63 -12.62
N ARG A 154 -18.76 2.45 -11.84
CA ARG A 154 -18.81 3.92 -12.02
C ARG A 154 -17.43 4.54 -11.85
N SER A 155 -16.74 4.21 -10.76
CA SER A 155 -15.40 4.73 -10.47
C SER A 155 -14.32 4.18 -11.41
N LEU A 156 -14.54 3.02 -12.02
CA LEU A 156 -13.64 2.47 -13.03
C LEU A 156 -13.76 3.18 -14.39
N VAL A 157 -15.00 3.42 -14.85
CA VAL A 157 -15.25 4.00 -16.19
C VAL A 157 -15.13 5.53 -16.19
N TYR A 158 -15.62 6.19 -15.14
CA TYR A 158 -15.61 7.65 -15.02
C TYR A 158 -15.05 8.12 -13.67
N PRO A 159 -13.81 7.75 -13.32
CA PRO A 159 -13.20 8.27 -12.10
C PRO A 159 -13.19 9.80 -12.13
N HIS A 160 -13.57 10.43 -11.02
CA HIS A 160 -13.57 11.90 -10.84
C HIS A 160 -14.09 12.70 -12.05
N TYR A 161 -15.18 12.22 -12.66
CA TYR A 161 -15.75 12.78 -13.88
C TYR A 161 -15.83 14.31 -13.88
N GLY A 162 -15.33 14.93 -14.96
CA GLY A 162 -15.29 16.38 -15.12
C GLY A 162 -14.24 17.09 -14.26
N ARG A 163 -13.27 16.36 -13.68
CA ARG A 163 -12.10 16.92 -13.00
C ARG A 163 -10.79 16.40 -13.63
N PRO A 164 -9.68 17.16 -13.55
CA PRO A 164 -8.39 16.68 -14.03
C PRO A 164 -7.87 15.48 -13.22
N GLN A 165 -7.30 14.49 -13.91
CA GLN A 165 -6.56 13.39 -13.30
C GLN A 165 -5.38 13.93 -12.48
N GLY A 166 -5.13 13.34 -11.31
CA GLY A 166 -4.03 13.76 -10.43
C GLY A 166 -4.26 15.06 -9.66
N ASN A 167 -5.43 15.70 -9.81
CA ASN A 167 -5.79 16.84 -8.97
C ASN A 167 -5.93 16.38 -7.50
N TRP A 168 -5.18 17.02 -6.60
CA TRP A 168 -5.10 16.62 -5.19
C TRP A 168 -6.45 16.66 -4.46
N LEU A 169 -7.37 17.56 -4.88
CA LEU A 169 -8.71 17.65 -4.32
C LEU A 169 -9.56 16.41 -4.61
N ASN A 170 -9.21 15.60 -5.62
CA ASN A 170 -9.91 14.34 -5.87
C ASN A 170 -9.71 13.38 -4.69
N TYR A 171 -8.55 13.39 -4.04
CA TYR A 171 -8.30 12.62 -2.81
C TYR A 171 -9.10 13.16 -1.61
N VAL A 172 -9.28 14.49 -1.54
CA VAL A 172 -10.06 15.13 -0.47
C VAL A 172 -11.55 14.81 -0.60
N LEU A 173 -12.07 14.83 -1.84
CA LEU A 173 -13.47 14.53 -2.13
C LEU A 173 -13.82 13.05 -1.99
N SER A 174 -12.83 12.16 -2.12
CA SER A 174 -13.09 10.73 -2.32
C SER A 174 -13.95 10.08 -1.21
N PRO A 175 -13.75 10.36 0.10
CA PRO A 175 -14.59 9.79 1.15
C PRO A 175 -16.03 10.33 1.10
N PHE A 176 -16.20 11.63 0.78
CA PHE A 176 -17.51 12.25 0.66
C PHE A 176 -18.31 11.63 -0.50
N MET A 177 -17.68 11.44 -1.66
CA MET A 177 -18.32 10.81 -2.81
C MET A 177 -18.74 9.38 -2.52
N ARG A 178 -17.87 8.63 -1.82
CA ARG A 178 -18.15 7.23 -1.45
C ARG A 178 -19.33 7.13 -0.48
N VAL A 179 -19.40 7.99 0.53
CA VAL A 179 -20.51 8.00 1.50
C VAL A 179 -21.82 8.45 0.86
N LEU A 180 -21.80 9.51 0.03
CA LEU A 180 -22.99 9.96 -0.70
C LEU A 180 -23.46 8.95 -1.73
N TRP A 181 -22.58 8.08 -2.25
CA TRP A 181 -23.01 6.99 -3.12
C TRP A 181 -23.85 5.95 -2.39
N ASP A 182 -23.51 5.62 -1.13
CA ASP A 182 -24.29 4.68 -0.32
C ASP A 182 -25.63 5.30 0.11
N ASP A 183 -25.63 6.59 0.46
CA ASP A 183 -26.85 7.33 0.79
C ASP A 183 -26.83 8.75 0.20
N PRO A 184 -27.41 8.93 -1.00
CA PRO A 184 -27.53 10.23 -1.67
C PRO A 184 -28.42 11.23 -0.93
N SER A 185 -29.18 10.80 0.08
CA SER A 185 -30.09 11.67 0.85
C SER A 185 -29.38 12.46 1.94
N LEU A 186 -28.16 12.06 2.31
CA LEU A 186 -27.35 12.73 3.31
C LEU A 186 -27.02 14.17 2.89
N LYS A 187 -27.34 15.12 3.75
CA LYS A 187 -26.97 16.53 3.59
C LYS A 187 -25.68 16.80 4.37
N LEU A 188 -24.57 16.32 3.82
CA LEU A 188 -23.28 16.48 4.47
C LEU A 188 -22.91 17.97 4.60
N ARG A 189 -22.52 18.35 5.80
CA ARG A 189 -21.87 19.61 6.12
C ARG A 189 -20.47 19.65 5.53
N GLY A 190 -20.12 20.85 5.09
CA GLY A 190 -18.81 21.28 4.66
C GLY A 190 -17.84 21.44 5.83
N ALA A 191 -16.62 21.84 5.48
CA ALA A 191 -15.53 22.01 6.43
C ALA A 191 -14.50 23.00 5.88
N ASP A 192 -13.95 23.82 6.78
CA ASP A 192 -12.69 24.51 6.52
C ASP A 192 -11.55 23.55 6.90
N ILE A 193 -10.66 23.24 5.96
CA ILE A 193 -9.56 22.27 6.16
C ILE A 193 -8.25 22.93 5.78
N THR A 194 -7.30 22.99 6.70
CA THR A 194 -5.94 23.50 6.45
C THR A 194 -4.93 22.38 6.63
N PHE A 195 -4.34 21.91 5.53
CA PHE A 195 -3.25 20.94 5.54
C PHE A 195 -1.92 21.63 5.85
N GLY A 196 -1.23 21.13 6.87
CA GLY A 196 0.05 21.62 7.35
C GLY A 196 1.27 21.06 6.60
N THR A 197 2.47 21.39 7.08
CA THR A 197 3.72 20.88 6.49
C THR A 197 3.82 19.35 6.64
N SER A 198 3.95 18.63 5.54
CA SER A 198 4.17 17.18 5.52
C SER A 198 5.63 16.82 5.82
N THR A 199 5.86 15.82 6.68
CA THR A 199 7.18 15.21 6.90
C THR A 199 7.25 13.77 6.39
N ALA A 200 6.12 13.21 5.93
CA ALA A 200 6.10 11.96 5.20
C ALA A 200 6.93 12.12 3.91
N PRO A 201 7.93 11.25 3.66
CA PRO A 201 8.78 11.38 2.48
C PRO A 201 7.96 11.31 1.20
N PHE A 202 8.04 12.34 0.36
CA PHE A 202 7.36 12.35 -0.93
C PHE A 202 7.97 11.27 -1.83
N ARG A 203 7.11 10.55 -2.56
CA ARG A 203 7.51 9.56 -3.58
C ARG A 203 8.37 8.38 -3.10
N ALA A 204 8.55 8.19 -1.79
CA ALA A 204 9.34 7.10 -1.21
C ALA A 204 8.56 5.78 -1.02
N GLY A 205 7.47 5.58 -1.76
CA GLY A 205 6.61 4.40 -1.57
C GLY A 205 5.83 4.39 -0.25
N THR A 206 5.60 5.54 0.39
CA THR A 206 4.98 5.68 1.73
C THR A 206 3.46 5.99 1.75
N SER A 207 2.82 5.95 0.57
CA SER A 207 1.43 6.37 0.27
C SER A 207 0.88 7.57 1.03
N SER A 208 1.55 8.71 0.85
CA SER A 208 1.04 10.02 1.23
C SER A 208 -0.35 10.35 0.64
N SER A 209 -0.75 9.77 -0.50
CA SER A 209 -2.10 9.97 -1.06
C SER A 209 -3.20 9.39 -0.17
N SER A 210 -3.01 8.16 0.31
CA SER A 210 -3.96 7.49 1.20
C SER A 210 -4.03 8.19 2.56
N ALA A 211 -2.95 8.84 3.01
CA ALA A 211 -2.98 9.68 4.21
C ALA A 211 -3.94 10.88 4.05
N ILE A 212 -3.98 11.51 2.87
CA ILE A 212 -4.95 12.59 2.57
C ILE A 212 -6.39 12.04 2.53
N VAL A 213 -6.62 10.86 1.95
CA VAL A 213 -7.94 10.20 1.96
C VAL A 213 -8.40 9.94 3.39
N VAL A 214 -7.53 9.39 4.25
CA VAL A 214 -7.85 9.14 5.66
C VAL A 214 -8.11 10.45 6.41
N LEU A 215 -7.29 11.49 6.25
CA LEU A 215 -7.52 12.81 6.85
C LEU A 215 -8.87 13.41 6.43
N SER A 216 -9.21 13.28 5.16
CA SER A 216 -10.45 13.82 4.62
C SER A 216 -11.66 13.07 5.14
N PHE A 217 -11.54 11.76 5.36
CA PHE A 217 -12.54 10.99 6.08
C PHE A 217 -12.67 11.40 7.55
N LEU A 218 -11.56 11.60 8.26
CA LEU A 218 -11.62 12.07 9.66
C LEU A 218 -12.29 13.45 9.73
N ALA A 219 -11.98 14.36 8.79
CA ALA A 219 -12.63 15.66 8.68
C ALA A 219 -14.14 15.53 8.42
N MET A 220 -14.54 14.74 7.42
CA MET A 220 -15.93 14.45 7.11
C MET A 220 -16.67 13.87 8.33
N TYR A 221 -16.08 12.86 8.97
CA TYR A 221 -16.65 12.19 10.15
C TYR A 221 -16.83 13.16 11.32
N LEU A 222 -15.80 13.95 11.65
CA LEU A 222 -15.88 14.93 12.75
C LEU A 222 -16.95 16.00 12.51
N CYS A 223 -17.14 16.44 11.27
CA CYS A 223 -18.13 17.45 10.91
C CYS A 223 -19.57 16.91 10.79
N ASN A 224 -19.72 15.60 10.57
CA ASN A 224 -21.00 14.97 10.22
C ASN A 224 -21.41 13.78 11.10
N ARG A 225 -20.72 13.53 12.23
CA ARG A 225 -20.93 12.34 13.08
C ARG A 225 -22.39 12.05 13.47
N ASP A 226 -23.22 13.08 13.55
CA ASP A 226 -24.64 13.00 13.91
C ASP A 226 -25.56 12.75 12.71
N LEU A 227 -25.03 12.84 11.48
CA LEU A 227 -25.70 12.53 10.23
C LEU A 227 -25.29 11.16 9.67
N LEU A 228 -24.15 10.63 10.09
CA LEU A 228 -23.58 9.39 9.58
C LEU A 228 -24.10 8.16 10.35
N PRO A 229 -24.25 7.00 9.69
CA PRO A 229 -24.59 5.76 10.37
C PRO A 229 -23.45 5.28 11.28
N GLU A 230 -23.76 4.41 12.24
CA GLU A 230 -22.73 3.74 13.03
C GLU A 230 -21.98 2.71 12.17
N TRP A 231 -20.67 2.90 12.02
CA TRP A 231 -19.81 1.95 11.32
C TRP A 231 -18.94 1.16 12.29
N SER A 232 -18.76 -0.13 12.01
CA SER A 232 -17.63 -0.86 12.55
C SER A 232 -16.33 -0.33 11.94
N ILE A 233 -15.24 -0.49 12.67
CA ILE A 233 -13.93 -0.14 12.16
C ILE A 233 -13.58 -0.88 10.84
N GLN A 234 -14.02 -2.14 10.70
CA GLN A 234 -13.82 -2.93 9.49
C GLN A 234 -14.56 -2.32 8.28
N GLN A 235 -15.80 -1.84 8.50
CA GLN A 235 -16.56 -1.13 7.46
C GLN A 235 -15.88 0.16 7.03
N VAL A 236 -15.35 0.95 7.98
CA VAL A 236 -14.59 2.16 7.67
C VAL A 236 -13.36 1.84 6.83
N CYS A 237 -12.58 0.82 7.23
CA CYS A 237 -11.36 0.43 6.52
C CYS A 237 -11.66 0.00 5.07
N LYS A 238 -12.70 -0.83 4.88
CA LYS A 238 -13.16 -1.22 3.54
C LYS A 238 -13.63 -0.01 2.71
N MET A 239 -14.47 0.84 3.30
CA MET A 239 -15.00 2.04 2.64
C MET A 239 -13.87 2.98 2.19
N LEU A 240 -12.83 3.16 2.98
CA LEU A 240 -11.70 4.02 2.62
C LEU A 240 -10.89 3.50 1.43
N GLY A 241 -10.70 2.18 1.34
CA GLY A 241 -10.09 1.56 0.15
C GLY A 241 -10.92 1.81 -1.11
N GLU A 242 -12.23 1.62 -1.01
CA GLU A 242 -13.18 1.88 -2.10
C GLU A 242 -13.29 3.37 -2.45
N ALA A 243 -13.18 4.27 -1.46
CA ALA A 243 -13.24 5.70 -1.67
C ALA A 243 -12.14 6.17 -2.61
N GLU A 244 -10.90 5.69 -2.42
CA GLU A 244 -9.76 6.08 -3.26
C GLU A 244 -9.92 5.66 -4.74
N TRP A 245 -10.83 4.74 -5.06
CA TRP A 245 -11.17 4.39 -6.45
C TRP A 245 -11.72 5.58 -7.25
N TYR A 246 -12.39 6.53 -6.59
CA TYR A 246 -12.83 7.79 -7.20
C TYR A 246 -11.68 8.56 -7.86
N VAL A 247 -10.46 8.41 -7.36
CA VAL A 247 -9.26 9.10 -7.87
C VAL A 247 -8.69 8.43 -9.14
N GLY A 248 -9.24 7.28 -9.54
CA GLY A 248 -8.82 6.50 -10.71
C GLY A 248 -7.87 5.35 -10.38
N THR A 249 -7.57 5.12 -9.11
CA THR A 249 -6.73 4.00 -8.65
C THR A 249 -7.58 2.95 -7.95
N HIS A 250 -7.91 1.87 -8.67
CA HIS A 250 -8.55 0.68 -8.12
C HIS A 250 -7.54 -0.20 -7.37
N GLY A 251 -7.23 0.17 -6.13
CA GLY A 251 -6.35 -0.55 -5.20
C GLY A 251 -7.12 -1.28 -4.09
N GLY A 252 -6.39 -1.96 -3.19
CA GLY A 252 -6.97 -2.53 -1.98
C GLY A 252 -7.13 -1.49 -0.85
N ALA A 253 -7.38 -1.99 0.36
CA ALA A 253 -7.59 -1.17 1.56
C ALA A 253 -6.40 -1.16 2.54
N ASN A 254 -5.28 -1.80 2.21
CA ASN A 254 -4.15 -1.99 3.13
C ASN A 254 -3.59 -0.66 3.67
N ASP A 255 -3.42 0.30 2.77
CA ASP A 255 -2.81 1.59 3.07
C ASP A 255 -3.68 2.38 4.06
N GLN A 256 -4.95 2.54 3.74
CA GLN A 256 -5.92 3.28 4.54
C GLN A 256 -6.17 2.57 5.87
N THR A 257 -6.24 1.23 5.88
CA THR A 257 -6.39 0.42 7.09
C THR A 257 -5.19 0.63 8.02
N THR A 258 -3.97 0.50 7.51
CA THR A 258 -2.74 0.68 8.28
C THR A 258 -2.66 2.10 8.83
N ILE A 259 -2.87 3.10 7.97
CA ILE A 259 -2.84 4.51 8.35
C ILE A 259 -3.88 4.76 9.44
N LEU A 260 -5.09 4.24 9.36
CA LEU A 260 -6.12 4.47 10.38
C LEU A 260 -5.87 3.70 11.70
N ARG A 261 -5.29 2.49 11.62
CA ARG A 261 -5.34 1.52 12.73
C ARG A 261 -4.07 1.36 13.54
N ASN A 262 -2.90 1.66 12.97
CA ASN A 262 -1.62 1.25 13.55
C ASN A 262 -1.45 1.75 14.99
N PRO A 263 -1.28 0.86 15.99
CA PRO A 263 -0.84 1.31 17.30
C PRO A 263 0.60 1.81 17.26
N VAL A 264 0.98 2.63 18.24
CA VAL A 264 2.35 3.10 18.38
C VAL A 264 3.32 1.91 18.55
N ASN A 265 4.48 1.97 17.91
CA ASN A 265 5.54 0.96 17.98
C ASN A 265 5.09 -0.49 17.68
N SER A 266 4.23 -0.65 16.66
CA SER A 266 3.66 -1.93 16.27
C SER A 266 3.60 -2.08 14.75
N VAL A 267 3.30 -3.29 14.30
CA VAL A 267 2.97 -3.59 12.90
C VAL A 267 1.52 -4.11 12.87
N VAL A 268 0.75 -3.81 11.84
CA VAL A 268 -0.61 -4.33 11.68
C VAL A 268 -0.60 -5.45 10.66
N TYR A 269 -1.20 -6.59 11.03
CA TYR A 269 -1.51 -7.68 10.12
C TYR A 269 -2.93 -7.49 9.56
N ASN A 270 -3.02 -6.95 8.34
CA ASN A 270 -4.27 -6.75 7.62
C ASN A 270 -4.63 -8.03 6.85
N ARG A 271 -5.69 -8.71 7.26
CA ARG A 271 -6.11 -9.98 6.67
C ARG A 271 -7.22 -9.76 5.66
N HIS A 272 -6.86 -9.76 4.39
CA HIS A 272 -7.80 -9.69 3.27
C HIS A 272 -8.24 -11.08 2.79
N SER A 273 -7.56 -12.15 3.25
CA SER A 273 -7.88 -13.54 2.93
C SER A 273 -9.17 -14.06 3.58
N LYS A 274 -9.72 -13.31 4.53
CA LYS A 274 -10.96 -13.61 5.24
C LYS A 274 -12.16 -12.90 4.59
N PRO A 275 -13.39 -13.42 4.75
CA PRO A 275 -14.60 -12.74 4.27
C PRO A 275 -14.80 -11.34 4.85
N GLU A 276 -14.39 -11.15 6.11
CA GLU A 276 -14.33 -9.86 6.77
C GLU A 276 -12.87 -9.42 6.92
N LEU A 277 -12.57 -8.19 6.49
CA LEU A 277 -11.26 -7.57 6.69
C LEU A 277 -10.96 -7.48 8.19
N THR A 278 -9.88 -8.12 8.66
CA THR A 278 -9.36 -7.90 10.01
C THR A 278 -8.03 -7.16 9.97
N ALA A 279 -7.75 -6.37 11.01
CA ALA A 279 -6.54 -5.56 11.13
C ALA A 279 -6.02 -5.74 12.56
N ASP A 280 -5.15 -6.73 12.71
CA ASP A 280 -4.71 -7.23 14.00
C ASP A 280 -3.32 -6.64 14.32
N PRO A 281 -3.18 -5.81 15.37
CA PRO A 281 -1.87 -5.31 15.77
C PRO A 281 -0.98 -6.44 16.26
N LEU A 282 0.28 -6.41 15.82
CA LEU A 282 1.34 -7.31 16.23
C LEU A 282 2.48 -6.51 16.87
N PRO A 283 3.10 -7.03 17.93
CA PRO A 283 4.33 -6.46 18.46
C PRO A 283 5.42 -6.58 17.40
N PHE A 284 6.32 -5.59 17.35
CA PHE A 284 7.53 -5.70 16.54
C PHE A 284 8.70 -6.17 17.41
N ILE A 285 9.62 -6.94 16.82
CA ILE A 285 10.81 -7.42 17.54
C ILE A 285 11.62 -6.21 18.03
N LYS A 286 11.85 -6.18 19.35
CA LYS A 286 12.59 -5.11 20.01
C LYS A 286 14.08 -5.16 19.66
N GLY A 287 14.74 -3.99 19.63
CA GLY A 287 16.16 -3.87 19.27
C GLY A 287 16.43 -3.85 17.76
N ILE A 288 15.39 -3.66 16.94
CA ILE A 288 15.50 -3.47 15.49
C ILE A 288 14.99 -2.07 15.14
N HIS A 289 15.80 -1.35 14.38
CA HIS A 289 15.39 -0.16 13.64
C HIS A 289 15.18 -0.49 12.17
N VAL A 290 14.32 0.29 11.53
CA VAL A 290 14.20 0.28 10.08
C VAL A 290 14.93 1.50 9.52
N VAL A 291 15.84 1.28 8.59
CA VAL A 291 16.45 2.35 7.78
C VAL A 291 15.80 2.31 6.41
N LEU A 292 15.04 3.36 6.08
CA LEU A 292 14.52 3.59 4.74
C LEU A 292 15.63 4.26 3.91
N ALA A 293 16.01 3.69 2.77
CA ALA A 293 17.06 4.21 1.90
C ALA A 293 16.58 4.27 0.44
N ASN A 294 16.75 5.43 -0.21
CA ASN A 294 16.32 5.69 -1.57
C ASN A 294 17.38 5.22 -2.57
N SER A 295 16.99 4.41 -3.56
CA SER A 295 17.90 4.00 -4.63
C SER A 295 18.30 5.15 -5.56
N LEU A 296 17.59 6.28 -5.52
CA LEU A 296 17.68 7.38 -6.49
C LEU A 296 17.27 6.99 -7.92
N TRP A 297 16.72 5.78 -8.09
CA TRP A 297 16.07 5.38 -9.32
C TRP A 297 14.60 5.75 -9.26
N GLU A 298 14.26 6.92 -9.81
CA GLU A 298 12.89 7.41 -9.80
C GLU A 298 12.01 6.68 -10.84
N VAL A 299 10.84 6.22 -10.41
CA VAL A 299 9.86 5.59 -11.29
C VAL A 299 8.79 6.62 -11.66
N ASN A 300 8.72 7.01 -12.93
CA ASN A 300 7.62 7.87 -13.38
C ASN A 300 6.29 7.11 -13.30
N LYS A 301 5.41 7.54 -12.38
CA LYS A 301 4.07 6.97 -12.21
C LYS A 301 3.20 7.11 -13.47
N THR A 302 3.27 8.21 -14.20
CA THR A 302 2.44 8.50 -15.38
C THR A 302 2.81 7.66 -16.61
N LEU A 303 4.07 7.21 -16.71
CA LEU A 303 4.56 6.33 -17.77
C LEU A 303 4.88 4.93 -17.23
N GLY A 304 6.15 4.68 -16.86
CA GLY A 304 6.66 3.32 -16.57
C GLY A 304 6.17 2.69 -15.26
N GLY A 305 5.81 3.48 -14.26
CA GLY A 305 5.36 3.06 -12.93
C GLY A 305 3.95 2.50 -12.92
N ASN A 306 2.98 3.25 -13.46
CA ASN A 306 1.62 2.73 -13.65
C ASN A 306 1.62 1.54 -14.62
N GLN A 307 2.50 1.52 -15.62
CA GLN A 307 2.63 0.39 -16.55
C GLN A 307 3.10 -0.90 -15.88
N SER A 308 4.19 -0.83 -15.09
CA SER A 308 4.72 -1.99 -14.37
C SER A 308 3.69 -2.52 -13.36
N PHE A 309 3.02 -1.62 -12.65
CA PHE A 309 1.99 -1.95 -11.67
C PHE A 309 0.73 -2.56 -12.30
N ASN A 310 0.18 -1.92 -13.35
CA ASN A 310 -1.01 -2.42 -14.05
C ASN A 310 -0.76 -3.76 -14.74
N MET A 311 0.43 -3.98 -15.30
CA MET A 311 0.78 -5.28 -15.88
C MET A 311 0.73 -6.40 -14.83
N ARG A 312 1.11 -6.10 -13.59
CA ARG A 312 1.08 -7.07 -12.47
C ARG A 312 -0.33 -7.35 -12.01
N LYS A 313 -1.21 -6.34 -12.01
CA LYS A 313 -2.65 -6.56 -11.87
C LYS A 313 -3.19 -7.49 -12.94
N GLY A 314 -2.79 -7.29 -14.20
CA GLY A 314 -3.17 -8.18 -15.30
C GLY A 314 -2.71 -9.62 -15.09
N TRP A 315 -1.47 -9.84 -14.63
CA TRP A 315 -0.95 -11.17 -14.30
C TRP A 315 -1.72 -11.85 -13.18
N MET A 316 -2.03 -11.09 -12.13
CA MET A 316 -2.81 -11.53 -10.98
C MET A 316 -4.24 -11.93 -11.37
N GLN A 317 -4.96 -11.04 -12.07
CA GLN A 317 -6.33 -11.26 -12.50
C GLN A 317 -6.43 -12.47 -13.44
N MET A 318 -5.59 -12.49 -14.49
CA MET A 318 -5.58 -13.59 -15.45
C MET A 318 -5.24 -14.93 -14.79
N GLY A 319 -4.31 -14.91 -13.84
CA GLY A 319 -3.91 -16.12 -13.13
C GLY A 319 -4.99 -16.67 -12.20
N ASP A 320 -5.69 -15.78 -11.49
CA ASP A 320 -6.83 -16.13 -10.64
C ASP A 320 -8.00 -16.70 -11.47
N GLU A 321 -8.34 -16.04 -12.57
CA GLU A 321 -9.39 -16.53 -13.49
C GLU A 321 -9.04 -17.91 -14.06
N LEU A 322 -7.79 -18.11 -14.51
CA LEU A 322 -7.35 -19.41 -15.01
C LEU A 322 -7.37 -20.49 -13.92
N ALA A 323 -6.95 -20.18 -12.69
CA ALA A 323 -7.02 -21.11 -11.58
C ALA A 323 -8.46 -21.57 -11.31
N LYS A 324 -9.44 -20.65 -11.35
CA LYS A 324 -10.87 -20.97 -11.22
C LYS A 324 -11.38 -21.86 -12.36
N LEU A 325 -10.96 -21.59 -13.60
CA LEU A 325 -11.30 -22.43 -14.75
C LEU A 325 -10.72 -23.84 -14.62
N ILE A 326 -9.47 -23.97 -14.15
CA ILE A 326 -8.84 -25.27 -13.87
C ILE A 326 -9.61 -26.04 -12.81
N ILE A 327 -9.92 -25.39 -11.67
CA ILE A 327 -10.71 -26.01 -10.60
C ILE A 327 -12.03 -26.52 -11.16
N LYS A 328 -12.78 -25.68 -11.87
CA LYS A 328 -14.06 -26.07 -12.47
C LYS A 328 -13.92 -27.27 -13.42
N ALA A 329 -12.96 -27.22 -14.34
CA ALA A 329 -12.73 -28.28 -15.31
C ALA A 329 -12.40 -29.63 -14.63
N VAL A 330 -11.59 -29.61 -13.58
CA VAL A 330 -11.24 -30.80 -12.82
C VAL A 330 -12.47 -31.39 -12.11
N ARG A 331 -13.30 -30.56 -11.48
CA ARG A 331 -14.50 -31.01 -10.78
C ARG A 331 -15.53 -31.60 -11.73
N GLU A 332 -15.67 -31.02 -12.93
CA GLU A 332 -16.50 -31.57 -14.01
C GLU A 332 -15.98 -32.94 -14.49
N GLU A 333 -14.67 -33.10 -14.69
CA GLU A 333 -14.05 -34.36 -15.11
C GLU A 333 -14.22 -35.46 -14.06
N GLN A 334 -14.11 -35.09 -12.77
CA GLN A 334 -14.38 -35.99 -11.64
C GLN A 334 -15.85 -36.40 -11.57
N ALA A 335 -16.78 -35.46 -11.76
CA ALA A 335 -18.21 -35.75 -11.80
C ALA A 335 -18.61 -36.65 -12.98
N ALA A 336 -17.90 -36.53 -14.11
CA ALA A 336 -18.09 -37.37 -15.29
C ALA A 336 -17.48 -38.78 -15.15
N GLY A 337 -16.79 -39.08 -14.05
CA GLY A 337 -16.12 -40.38 -13.83
C GLY A 337 -14.92 -40.62 -14.75
N LYS A 338 -14.37 -39.56 -15.35
CA LYS A 338 -13.25 -39.63 -16.29
C LYS A 338 -11.90 -39.26 -15.66
N ALA A 339 -11.92 -38.73 -14.44
CA ALA A 339 -10.73 -38.42 -13.67
C ALA A 339 -10.02 -39.69 -13.19
N GLY A 340 -8.97 -40.12 -13.89
CA GLY A 340 -8.17 -41.28 -13.50
C GLY A 340 -7.06 -41.66 -14.48
N GLY A 341 -6.12 -42.46 -13.98
CA GLY A 341 -4.92 -42.87 -14.71
C GLY A 341 -3.79 -41.84 -14.60
N GLU A 342 -2.54 -42.28 -14.70
CA GLU A 342 -1.37 -41.41 -14.60
C GLU A 342 -1.42 -40.27 -15.65
N GLY A 343 -1.17 -39.03 -15.23
CA GLY A 343 -1.11 -37.86 -16.11
C GLY A 343 -2.47 -37.35 -16.61
N TRP A 344 -3.59 -37.75 -15.99
CA TRP A 344 -4.92 -37.35 -16.44
C TRP A 344 -5.18 -35.85 -16.32
N LEU A 345 -4.63 -35.19 -15.29
CA LEU A 345 -4.72 -33.73 -15.15
C LEU A 345 -3.98 -33.04 -16.30
N GLY A 346 -2.79 -33.54 -16.66
CA GLY A 346 -2.01 -33.03 -17.79
C GLY A 346 -2.76 -33.13 -19.11
N ARG A 347 -3.43 -34.27 -19.37
CA ARG A 347 -4.27 -34.46 -20.57
C ARG A 347 -5.47 -33.52 -20.58
N LEU A 348 -6.21 -33.45 -19.48
CA LEU A 348 -7.38 -32.57 -19.35
C LEU A 348 -7.04 -31.12 -19.67
N LEU A 349 -5.93 -30.61 -19.12
CA LEU A 349 -5.54 -29.21 -19.31
C LEU A 349 -5.00 -28.94 -20.72
N ALA A 350 -4.28 -29.90 -21.31
CA ALA A 350 -3.87 -29.81 -22.71
C ALA A 350 -5.09 -29.77 -23.65
N ASP A 351 -6.08 -30.63 -23.43
CA ASP A 351 -7.28 -30.73 -24.27
C ASP A 351 -8.20 -29.52 -24.10
N LYS A 352 -8.40 -29.00 -22.88
CA LYS A 352 -9.31 -27.88 -22.63
C LYS A 352 -8.69 -26.50 -22.85
N PHE A 353 -7.41 -26.33 -22.52
CA PHE A 353 -6.78 -25.01 -22.46
C PHE A 353 -5.58 -24.86 -23.38
N GLY A 354 -5.12 -25.94 -24.04
CA GLY A 354 -4.07 -25.87 -25.05
C GLY A 354 -2.64 -25.70 -24.51
N PHE A 355 -2.41 -25.83 -23.20
CA PHE A 355 -1.07 -25.76 -22.61
C PHE A 355 -0.71 -26.99 -21.79
N LYS A 356 0.60 -27.21 -21.61
CA LYS A 356 1.15 -28.32 -20.83
C LYS A 356 1.36 -27.93 -19.37
N VAL A 357 1.10 -28.87 -18.47
CA VAL A 357 1.43 -28.74 -17.05
C VAL A 357 2.95 -28.69 -16.83
N GLY A 358 3.36 -28.04 -15.74
CA GLY A 358 4.74 -27.77 -15.40
C GLY A 358 5.56 -28.94 -14.89
N GLY A 359 4.92 -30.06 -14.58
CA GLY A 359 5.54 -31.23 -13.96
C GLY A 359 4.47 -32.23 -13.48
N PRO A 360 4.91 -33.35 -12.89
CA PRO A 360 4.00 -34.33 -12.30
C PRO A 360 3.25 -33.75 -11.10
N VAL A 361 2.01 -34.20 -10.91
CA VAL A 361 1.10 -33.75 -9.83
C VAL A 361 0.44 -34.94 -9.12
N PRO A 362 1.23 -35.87 -8.55
CA PRO A 362 0.72 -37.15 -8.03
C PRO A 362 -0.26 -37.01 -6.87
N LEU A 363 -0.10 -36.02 -5.98
CA LEU A 363 -1.05 -35.81 -4.88
C LEU A 363 -2.42 -35.41 -5.44
N LEU A 364 -2.46 -34.42 -6.34
CA LEU A 364 -3.71 -33.94 -6.93
C LEU A 364 -4.38 -34.96 -7.87
N GLU A 365 -3.61 -35.85 -8.49
CA GLU A 365 -4.17 -36.93 -9.31
C GLU A 365 -4.75 -38.07 -8.48
N SER A 366 -4.11 -38.41 -7.36
CA SER A 366 -4.48 -39.57 -6.54
C SER A 366 -5.50 -39.27 -5.43
N GLN A 367 -5.66 -38.01 -5.03
CA GLN A 367 -6.49 -37.60 -3.89
C GLN A 367 -7.63 -36.66 -4.31
N PRO A 368 -8.78 -37.19 -4.77
CA PRO A 368 -9.90 -36.39 -5.27
C PRO A 368 -10.55 -35.48 -4.20
N GLU A 369 -10.37 -35.78 -2.92
CA GLU A 369 -10.84 -34.97 -1.80
C GLU A 369 -10.10 -33.63 -1.67
N LEU A 370 -8.84 -33.54 -2.13
CA LEU A 370 -8.10 -32.27 -2.13
C LEU A 370 -8.81 -31.24 -3.02
N TRP A 371 -9.35 -31.68 -4.15
CA TRP A 371 -10.10 -30.82 -5.07
C TRP A 371 -11.39 -30.26 -4.48
N LYS A 372 -12.07 -31.00 -3.60
CA LYS A 372 -13.23 -30.48 -2.87
C LYS A 372 -12.85 -29.32 -1.95
N LYS A 373 -11.70 -29.43 -1.28
CA LYS A 373 -11.20 -28.38 -0.38
C LYS A 373 -10.73 -27.16 -1.17
N ILE A 374 -9.99 -27.38 -2.28
CA ILE A 374 -9.57 -26.30 -3.19
C ILE A 374 -10.81 -25.56 -3.72
N GLU A 375 -11.81 -26.27 -4.23
CA GLU A 375 -13.06 -25.66 -4.75
C GLU A 375 -13.80 -24.84 -3.68
N ALA A 376 -13.87 -25.35 -2.45
CA ALA A 376 -14.58 -24.67 -1.36
C ALA A 376 -13.86 -23.41 -0.84
N ASN A 377 -12.52 -23.41 -0.85
CA ASN A 377 -11.73 -22.42 -0.12
C ASN A 377 -10.89 -21.49 -1.01
N TYR A 378 -10.72 -21.80 -2.29
CA TYR A 378 -10.00 -20.93 -3.21
C TYR A 378 -10.89 -19.74 -3.63
N HIS A 379 -10.49 -18.53 -3.22
CA HIS A 379 -11.16 -17.30 -3.63
C HIS A 379 -10.34 -16.50 -4.64
N LYS A 380 -9.06 -16.25 -4.31
CA LYS A 380 -8.05 -15.58 -5.13
C LYS A 380 -6.67 -16.15 -4.82
N PHE A 381 -5.61 -15.65 -5.47
CA PHE A 381 -4.24 -16.03 -5.12
C PHE A 381 -3.86 -15.78 -3.66
N GLY A 382 -4.47 -14.81 -2.98
CA GLY A 382 -4.32 -14.65 -1.53
C GLY A 382 -4.71 -15.89 -0.73
N SER A 383 -5.57 -16.75 -1.26
CA SER A 383 -5.96 -18.02 -0.64
C SER A 383 -4.87 -19.09 -0.70
N LEU A 384 -3.75 -18.91 -1.42
CA LEU A 384 -2.71 -19.92 -1.60
C LEU A 384 -1.87 -20.16 -0.33
N HIS A 385 -2.50 -20.63 0.73
CA HIS A 385 -1.90 -21.00 2.00
C HIS A 385 -2.60 -22.23 2.57
N LYS A 386 -1.85 -23.10 3.24
CA LYS A 386 -2.36 -24.38 3.76
C LYS A 386 -3.54 -24.22 4.71
N ASP A 387 -3.51 -23.18 5.56
CA ASP A 387 -4.55 -22.96 6.57
C ASP A 387 -5.84 -22.39 5.96
N ILE A 388 -5.75 -21.77 4.77
CA ILE A 388 -6.90 -21.26 4.04
C ILE A 388 -7.49 -22.38 3.19
N LEU A 389 -6.68 -23.04 2.35
CA LEU A 389 -7.19 -24.09 1.45
C LEU A 389 -7.51 -25.40 2.17
N GLY A 390 -6.91 -25.66 3.33
CA GLY A 390 -7.06 -26.92 4.06
C GLY A 390 -6.29 -28.10 3.44
N ILE A 391 -5.25 -27.82 2.64
CA ILE A 391 -4.38 -28.79 1.96
C ILE A 391 -2.90 -28.50 2.30
N SER A 392 -2.00 -29.47 2.11
CA SER A 392 -0.58 -29.28 2.41
C SER A 392 0.10 -28.32 1.43
N ASP A 393 1.23 -27.73 1.83
CA ASP A 393 2.05 -26.89 0.93
C ASP A 393 2.57 -27.68 -0.28
N ASP A 394 2.76 -29.00 -0.18
CA ASP A 394 3.10 -29.86 -1.33
C ASP A 394 1.95 -29.94 -2.34
N ALA A 395 0.71 -30.12 -1.88
CA ALA A 395 -0.46 -30.11 -2.76
C ALA A 395 -0.68 -28.73 -3.40
N ILE A 396 -0.39 -27.64 -2.68
CA ILE A 396 -0.41 -26.29 -3.26
C ILE A 396 0.67 -26.17 -4.33
N ARG A 397 1.91 -26.61 -4.07
CA ARG A 397 2.99 -26.61 -5.07
C ARG A 397 2.60 -27.37 -6.34
N GLU A 398 1.94 -28.52 -6.22
CA GLU A 398 1.38 -29.25 -7.36
C GLU A 398 0.29 -28.44 -8.08
N PHE A 399 -0.61 -27.79 -7.35
CA PHE A 399 -1.65 -26.94 -7.93
C PHE A 399 -1.03 -25.81 -8.77
N LEU A 400 0.07 -25.22 -8.29
CA LEU A 400 0.82 -24.21 -9.05
C LEU A 400 1.45 -24.77 -10.32
N LEU A 401 1.84 -26.05 -10.36
CA LEU A 401 2.37 -26.68 -11.58
C LEU A 401 1.31 -26.82 -12.67
N LEU A 402 0.03 -26.80 -12.33
CA LEU A 402 -1.06 -26.81 -13.30
C LEU A 402 -1.19 -25.48 -14.06
N LEU A 403 -0.63 -24.39 -13.53
CA LEU A 403 -0.60 -23.10 -14.20
C LEU A 403 0.58 -23.00 -15.17
N PRO A 404 0.41 -22.39 -16.36
CA PRO A 404 1.52 -22.12 -17.26
C PRO A 404 2.46 -21.08 -16.64
N VAL A 405 3.77 -21.15 -16.97
CA VAL A 405 4.73 -20.11 -16.55
C VAL A 405 4.31 -18.75 -17.05
N LYS A 406 4.02 -18.72 -18.35
CA LYS A 406 3.66 -17.54 -19.10
C LYS A 406 2.61 -17.95 -20.12
N ILE A 407 1.65 -17.07 -20.39
CA ILE A 407 0.67 -17.24 -21.46
C ILE A 407 0.72 -16.02 -22.39
N THR A 408 0.74 -16.23 -23.69
CA THR A 408 0.70 -15.15 -24.68
C THR A 408 -0.72 -14.56 -24.80
N PRO A 409 -0.88 -13.35 -25.36
CA PRO A 409 -2.21 -12.80 -25.62
C PRO A 409 -3.12 -13.70 -26.47
N ASP A 410 -2.54 -14.41 -27.45
CA ASP A 410 -3.30 -15.33 -28.31
C ASP A 410 -3.74 -16.59 -27.55
N GLU A 411 -2.85 -17.21 -26.77
CA GLU A 411 -3.20 -18.35 -25.91
C GLU A 411 -4.24 -17.96 -24.85
N ALA A 412 -4.11 -16.77 -24.25
CA ALA A 412 -5.12 -16.25 -23.33
C ALA A 412 -6.45 -16.03 -24.04
N GLY A 413 -6.44 -15.54 -25.28
CA GLY A 413 -7.65 -15.41 -26.10
C GLY A 413 -8.37 -16.74 -26.30
N VAL A 414 -7.63 -17.82 -26.55
CA VAL A 414 -8.17 -19.19 -26.62
C VAL A 414 -8.78 -19.62 -25.29
N VAL A 415 -8.07 -19.42 -24.17
CA VAL A 415 -8.53 -19.82 -22.83
C VAL A 415 -9.79 -19.07 -22.40
N PHE A 416 -9.86 -17.77 -22.65
CA PHE A 416 -10.95 -16.91 -22.18
C PHE A 416 -12.04 -16.65 -23.22
N GLY A 417 -11.92 -17.23 -24.42
CA GLY A 417 -12.89 -17.05 -25.51
C GLY A 417 -12.99 -15.60 -25.99
N LYS A 418 -11.85 -14.89 -26.08
CA LYS A 418 -11.75 -13.47 -26.46
C LYS A 418 -10.72 -13.31 -27.57
N ASP A 419 -10.88 -12.29 -28.42
CA ASP A 419 -9.83 -11.92 -29.35
C ASP A 419 -8.62 -11.29 -28.63
N ARG A 420 -7.48 -11.30 -29.32
CA ARG A 420 -6.21 -10.75 -28.82
C ARG A 420 -6.33 -9.30 -28.37
N GLU A 421 -7.03 -8.47 -29.14
CA GLU A 421 -7.16 -7.04 -28.87
C GLU A 421 -7.92 -6.79 -27.56
N THR A 422 -8.97 -7.58 -27.31
CA THR A 422 -9.76 -7.56 -26.09
C THR A 422 -8.91 -8.00 -24.90
N ILE A 423 -8.11 -9.06 -25.03
CA ILE A 423 -7.18 -9.49 -23.97
C ILE A 423 -6.17 -8.38 -23.62
N GLU A 424 -5.52 -7.79 -24.63
CA GLU A 424 -4.56 -6.71 -24.41
C GLU A 424 -5.22 -5.46 -23.81
N ARG A 425 -6.47 -5.16 -24.20
CA ARG A 425 -7.24 -4.04 -23.66
C ARG A 425 -7.58 -4.23 -22.19
N ILE A 426 -8.00 -5.43 -21.79
CA ILE A 426 -8.41 -5.73 -20.41
C ILE A 426 -7.19 -5.83 -19.48
N TYR A 427 -6.14 -6.55 -19.90
CA TYR A 427 -5.05 -6.94 -19.00
C TYR A 427 -3.70 -6.22 -19.25
N THR A 428 -3.59 -5.34 -20.25
CA THR A 428 -2.29 -4.76 -20.69
C THR A 428 -2.30 -3.26 -20.95
N ALA A 429 -3.39 -2.54 -20.67
CA ALA A 429 -3.45 -1.11 -20.95
C ALA A 429 -2.55 -0.28 -19.99
N PRO A 430 -1.68 0.63 -20.50
CA PRO A 430 -1.44 0.95 -21.92
C PRO A 430 -0.44 -0.01 -22.63
N ARG A 431 -0.72 -0.29 -23.92
CA ARG A 431 -0.08 -1.32 -24.78
C ARG A 431 1.45 -1.24 -24.80
N ARG A 432 2.11 -2.36 -24.47
CA ARG A 432 3.51 -2.67 -24.81
C ARG A 432 3.66 -4.13 -25.23
N TYR A 433 4.74 -4.46 -25.94
CA TYR A 433 5.11 -5.85 -26.23
C TYR A 433 5.53 -6.56 -24.94
N ILE A 434 4.57 -7.24 -24.30
CA ILE A 434 4.77 -7.97 -23.04
C ILE A 434 5.37 -9.37 -23.24
N GLY A 435 5.33 -9.89 -24.47
CA GLY A 435 5.65 -11.28 -24.77
C GLY A 435 4.84 -12.32 -23.98
N GLY A 436 3.77 -11.92 -23.27
CA GLY A 436 2.88 -12.74 -22.44
C GLY A 436 2.75 -12.31 -20.96
N TYR A 437 1.83 -12.96 -20.25
CA TYR A 437 1.49 -12.73 -18.84
C TYR A 437 2.10 -13.80 -17.95
N HIS A 438 2.76 -13.42 -16.86
CA HIS A 438 3.37 -14.37 -15.93
C HIS A 438 2.33 -14.90 -14.94
N ILE A 439 1.98 -16.19 -15.04
CA ILE A 439 0.87 -16.76 -14.27
C ILE A 439 1.39 -17.58 -13.09
N ARG A 440 2.09 -18.69 -13.36
CA ARG A 440 2.60 -19.58 -12.30
C ARG A 440 3.55 -18.88 -11.33
N THR A 441 4.43 -18.00 -11.82
CA THR A 441 5.39 -17.30 -10.94
C THR A 441 4.67 -16.29 -10.05
N THR A 442 3.63 -15.63 -10.56
CA THR A 442 2.75 -14.78 -9.76
C THR A 442 2.03 -15.59 -8.68
N ALA A 443 1.43 -16.74 -9.02
CA ALA A 443 0.78 -17.59 -8.03
C ALA A 443 1.78 -18.12 -6.96
N ARG A 444 3.00 -18.48 -7.39
CA ARG A 444 4.09 -18.89 -6.49
C ARG A 444 4.54 -17.77 -5.55
N PHE A 445 4.58 -16.54 -6.04
CA PHE A 445 4.86 -15.34 -5.24
C PHE A 445 3.88 -15.25 -4.06
N PHE A 446 2.56 -15.31 -4.32
CA PHE A 446 1.54 -15.28 -3.27
C PHE A 446 1.71 -16.41 -2.25
N HIS A 447 1.94 -17.64 -2.73
CA HIS A 447 2.09 -18.79 -1.84
C HIS A 447 3.28 -18.63 -0.88
N LYS A 448 4.43 -18.18 -1.40
CA LYS A 448 5.63 -17.99 -0.57
C LYS A 448 5.50 -16.83 0.41
N GLU A 449 4.95 -15.69 -0.01
CA GLU A 449 4.75 -14.57 0.90
C GLU A 449 3.77 -14.91 2.03
N ASN A 450 2.69 -15.65 1.73
CA ASN A 450 1.75 -16.11 2.76
C ASN A 450 2.41 -17.01 3.82
N ILE A 451 3.33 -17.90 3.41
CA ILE A 451 4.11 -18.74 4.35
C ILE A 451 4.97 -17.88 5.25
N ILE A 452 5.71 -16.91 4.66
CA ILE A 452 6.58 -16.01 5.42
C ILE A 452 5.74 -15.16 6.40
N GLY A 453 4.61 -14.61 5.94
CA GLY A 453 3.72 -13.79 6.78
C GLY A 453 3.22 -14.53 8.02
N SER A 454 2.81 -15.78 7.86
CA SER A 454 2.34 -16.63 8.97
C SER A 454 3.46 -16.95 9.98
N GLU A 455 4.68 -17.18 9.49
CA GLU A 455 5.82 -17.46 10.36
C GLU A 455 6.33 -16.18 11.08
N LEU A 456 6.32 -15.02 10.41
CA LEU A 456 6.62 -13.73 11.02
C LEU A 456 5.67 -13.42 12.17
N GLU A 457 4.36 -13.62 11.98
CA GLU A 457 3.38 -13.46 13.05
C GLU A 457 3.71 -14.35 14.26
N ARG A 458 3.98 -15.63 14.02
CA ARG A 458 4.33 -16.57 15.09
C ARG A 458 5.56 -16.09 15.86
N ILE A 459 6.61 -15.68 15.14
CA ILE A 459 7.85 -15.16 15.75
C ILE A 459 7.56 -13.93 16.59
N PHE A 460 6.81 -12.97 16.07
CA PHE A 460 6.51 -11.71 16.77
C PHE A 460 5.74 -11.96 18.08
N LEU A 461 4.68 -12.76 18.02
CA LEU A 461 3.88 -13.10 19.21
C LEU A 461 4.68 -13.92 20.22
N GLU A 462 5.52 -14.85 19.76
CA GLU A 462 6.34 -15.69 20.62
C GLU A 462 7.43 -14.87 21.33
N ALA A 463 8.18 -14.06 20.58
CA ALA A 463 9.27 -13.25 21.14
C ALA A 463 8.74 -12.22 22.15
N ASP A 464 7.63 -11.53 21.83
CA ASP A 464 7.00 -10.56 22.74
C ASP A 464 6.50 -11.21 24.03
N ARG A 465 5.78 -12.34 23.92
CA ARG A 465 5.32 -13.10 25.09
C ARG A 465 6.49 -13.54 25.98
N ARG A 466 7.57 -14.07 25.39
CA ARG A 466 8.74 -14.54 26.14
C ARG A 466 9.48 -13.39 26.81
N LEU A 467 9.57 -12.23 26.16
CA LEU A 467 10.08 -11.00 26.79
C LEU A 467 9.19 -10.56 27.96
N ALA A 468 7.87 -10.53 27.77
CA ALA A 468 6.92 -10.13 28.81
C ALA A 468 6.96 -11.06 30.04
N ASN A 469 7.24 -12.35 29.84
CA ASN A 469 7.40 -13.34 30.91
C ASN A 469 8.80 -13.34 31.57
N GLY A 470 9.76 -12.56 31.06
CA GLY A 470 11.14 -12.58 31.52
C GLY A 470 11.94 -13.83 31.12
N GLU A 471 11.44 -14.61 30.14
CA GLU A 471 12.12 -15.78 29.56
C GLU A 471 13.20 -15.37 28.54
N LEU A 472 13.09 -14.16 28.00
CA LEU A 472 14.10 -13.52 27.15
C LEU A 472 14.54 -12.20 27.77
N ALA A 473 15.82 -11.86 27.60
CA ALA A 473 16.36 -10.54 27.92
C ALA A 473 16.64 -9.75 26.63
N MET A 474 16.59 -8.42 26.72
CA MET A 474 16.77 -7.53 25.57
C MET A 474 18.13 -7.67 24.86
N ASP A 475 19.16 -8.05 25.62
CA ASP A 475 20.55 -8.26 25.21
C ASP A 475 20.91 -9.74 25.06
N SER A 476 19.94 -10.66 25.15
CA SER A 476 20.23 -12.09 25.05
C SER A 476 20.60 -12.50 23.62
N PRO A 477 21.54 -13.45 23.44
CA PRO A 477 21.82 -14.05 22.14
C PRO A 477 20.59 -14.70 21.51
N GLU A 478 19.70 -15.28 22.33
CA GLU A 478 18.48 -15.93 21.87
C GLU A 478 17.49 -14.93 21.24
N LEU A 479 17.36 -13.71 21.78
CA LEU A 479 16.57 -12.67 21.13
C LEU A 479 17.22 -12.22 19.81
N ASP A 480 18.55 -12.15 19.76
CA ASP A 480 19.27 -11.84 18.52
C ASP A 480 19.06 -12.90 17.43
N GLU A 481 18.89 -14.18 17.80
CA GLU A 481 18.51 -15.23 16.85
C GLU A 481 17.14 -14.97 16.20
N TYR A 482 16.15 -14.49 16.97
CA TYR A 482 14.87 -14.06 16.39
C TYR A 482 15.06 -12.86 15.44
N ARG A 483 15.89 -11.87 15.81
CA ARG A 483 16.21 -10.71 14.95
C ARG A 483 16.83 -11.15 13.62
N VAL A 484 17.80 -12.06 13.69
CA VAL A 484 18.48 -12.64 12.50
C VAL A 484 17.51 -13.46 11.66
N LYS A 485 16.64 -14.27 12.28
CA LYS A 485 15.65 -15.07 11.57
C LYS A 485 14.66 -14.19 10.78
N VAL A 486 14.16 -13.12 11.40
CA VAL A 486 13.30 -12.16 10.72
C VAL A 486 14.04 -11.41 9.61
N GLY A 487 15.28 -11.01 9.86
CA GLY A 487 16.15 -10.43 8.82
C GLY A 487 16.28 -11.33 7.59
N ARG A 488 16.58 -12.62 7.77
CA ARG A 488 16.65 -13.61 6.68
C ARG A 488 15.34 -13.73 5.91
N MET A 489 14.20 -13.73 6.61
CA MET A 489 12.89 -13.73 5.95
C MET A 489 12.64 -12.48 5.11
N VAL A 490 13.14 -11.31 5.55
CA VAL A 490 13.07 -10.08 4.74
C VAL A 490 13.92 -10.18 3.47
N ASP A 491 15.11 -10.77 3.53
CA ASP A 491 15.90 -11.07 2.34
C ASP A 491 15.20 -12.09 1.41
N GLU A 492 14.54 -13.10 1.97
CA GLU A 492 13.73 -14.05 1.17
C GLU A 492 12.56 -13.36 0.47
N LEU A 493 11.87 -12.43 1.15
CA LEU A 493 10.84 -11.59 0.54
C LEU A 493 11.40 -10.76 -0.62
N GLN A 494 12.59 -10.19 -0.49
CA GLN A 494 13.25 -9.48 -1.59
C GLN A 494 13.53 -10.41 -2.78
N ASP A 495 14.02 -11.62 -2.55
CA ASP A 495 14.30 -12.58 -3.62
C ASP A 495 12.99 -12.98 -4.34
N ILE A 496 11.90 -13.17 -3.58
CA ILE A 496 10.56 -13.43 -4.11
C ILE A 496 10.08 -12.25 -4.98
N LEU A 497 10.22 -11.01 -4.51
CA LEU A 497 9.88 -9.80 -5.25
C LEU A 497 10.72 -9.63 -6.53
N ALA A 498 12.02 -9.94 -6.46
CA ALA A 498 12.95 -9.82 -7.58
C ALA A 498 12.74 -10.91 -8.65
N ILE A 499 12.56 -12.17 -8.23
CA ILE A 499 12.56 -13.34 -9.12
C ILE A 499 11.16 -13.73 -9.54
N ASP A 500 10.24 -13.92 -8.57
CA ASP A 500 8.90 -14.45 -8.83
C ASP A 500 7.97 -13.36 -9.37
N PHE A 501 8.03 -12.17 -8.75
CA PHE A 501 7.18 -11.03 -9.10
C PHE A 501 7.82 -10.03 -10.07
N ARG A 502 9.16 -10.09 -10.20
CA ARG A 502 9.95 -9.35 -11.18
C ARG A 502 9.83 -7.83 -11.03
N VAL A 503 9.77 -7.34 -9.79
CA VAL A 503 9.62 -5.91 -9.48
C VAL A 503 10.89 -5.25 -8.94
N SER A 504 12.02 -5.96 -8.83
CA SER A 504 13.32 -5.31 -8.60
C SER A 504 13.94 -4.73 -9.88
N ASN A 505 15.04 -3.99 -9.72
CA ASN A 505 15.90 -3.49 -10.79
C ASN A 505 17.39 -3.50 -10.34
N PRO A 506 18.35 -3.32 -11.27
CA PRO A 506 19.77 -3.34 -10.91
C PRO A 506 20.18 -2.30 -9.86
N GLN A 507 19.53 -1.13 -9.80
CA GLN A 507 19.87 -0.09 -8.83
C GLN A 507 19.46 -0.46 -7.40
N LEU A 508 18.24 -1.01 -7.24
CA LEU A 508 17.75 -1.54 -5.97
C LEU A 508 18.63 -2.70 -5.51
N ASP A 509 18.97 -3.61 -6.43
CA ASP A 509 19.81 -4.77 -6.14
C ASP A 509 21.24 -4.35 -5.72
N LEU A 510 21.79 -3.29 -6.34
CA LEU A 510 23.08 -2.70 -5.96
C LEU A 510 23.02 -2.11 -4.55
N LEU A 511 22.01 -1.29 -4.24
CA LEU A 511 21.83 -0.70 -2.91
C LEU A 511 21.71 -1.78 -1.83
N LEU A 512 20.91 -2.82 -2.07
CA LEU A 512 20.77 -3.95 -1.15
C LEU A 512 22.07 -4.74 -0.99
N THR A 513 22.80 -4.96 -2.08
CA THR A 513 24.11 -5.65 -2.05
C THR A 513 25.13 -4.90 -1.20
N ILE A 514 25.13 -3.56 -1.26
CA ILE A 514 25.98 -2.72 -0.43
C ILE A 514 25.49 -2.75 1.02
N ALA A 515 24.19 -2.52 1.26
CA ALA A 515 23.59 -2.52 2.58
C ALA A 515 23.84 -3.82 3.36
N ARG A 516 23.81 -4.98 2.69
CA ARG A 516 24.11 -6.31 3.29
C ARG A 516 25.47 -6.39 3.97
N ARG A 517 26.43 -5.53 3.60
CA ARG A 517 27.79 -5.48 4.17
C ARG A 517 27.95 -4.38 5.23
N GLY A 518 26.90 -3.60 5.47
CA GLY A 518 26.91 -2.51 6.42
C GLY A 518 26.75 -2.97 7.87
N PRO A 519 27.06 -2.09 8.84
CA PRO A 519 27.00 -2.39 10.27
C PRO A 519 25.57 -2.69 10.73
N GLY A 520 25.41 -3.72 11.55
CA GLY A 520 24.11 -4.11 12.12
C GLY A 520 23.06 -4.62 11.15
N TYR A 521 23.39 -4.85 9.87
CA TYR A 521 22.43 -5.38 8.89
C TYR A 521 21.84 -6.72 9.35
N LEU A 522 20.50 -6.84 9.26
CA LEU A 522 19.75 -8.07 9.52
C LEU A 522 19.09 -8.60 8.25
N GLY A 523 18.51 -7.72 7.44
CA GLY A 523 17.81 -8.06 6.19
C GLY A 523 17.29 -6.81 5.49
N GLY A 524 16.96 -6.91 4.20
CA GLY A 524 16.46 -5.76 3.47
C GLY A 524 15.69 -6.11 2.21
N LYS A 525 14.68 -5.31 1.89
CA LYS A 525 13.85 -5.47 0.70
C LYS A 525 13.46 -4.14 0.10
N LEU A 526 13.07 -4.13 -1.17
CA LEU A 526 12.35 -2.99 -1.76
C LEU A 526 11.04 -2.73 -1.00
N THR A 527 10.55 -1.50 -1.06
CA THR A 527 9.24 -1.16 -0.51
C THR A 527 8.36 -0.40 -1.48
N GLY A 528 7.07 -0.75 -1.49
CA GLY A 528 6.08 -0.20 -2.41
C GLY A 528 6.13 -0.83 -3.80
N ALA A 529 5.78 -0.04 -4.83
CA ALA A 529 5.52 -0.52 -6.19
C ALA A 529 6.75 -1.01 -6.99
N GLY A 530 7.94 -1.05 -6.38
CA GLY A 530 9.17 -1.54 -7.00
C GLY A 530 9.59 -0.79 -8.27
N LYS A 531 10.54 -1.36 -9.02
CA LYS A 531 11.22 -0.80 -10.21
C LYS A 531 12.00 0.48 -9.99
N GLY A 532 12.16 0.87 -8.73
CA GLY A 532 12.90 2.02 -8.25
C GLY A 532 12.40 2.42 -6.87
N GLY A 533 12.67 3.65 -6.43
CA GLY A 533 12.28 4.15 -5.12
C GLY A 533 13.15 3.58 -4.00
N CYS A 534 12.53 3.24 -2.87
CA CYS A 534 13.25 2.93 -1.63
C CYS A 534 13.36 1.44 -1.31
N VAL A 535 14.33 1.13 -0.46
CA VAL A 535 14.46 -0.14 0.25
C VAL A 535 14.28 0.09 1.75
N SER A 536 13.69 -0.89 2.42
CA SER A 536 13.58 -0.97 3.87
C SER A 536 14.63 -1.95 4.38
N LEU A 537 15.52 -1.47 5.26
CA LEU A 537 16.60 -2.26 5.85
C LEU A 537 16.30 -2.47 7.34
N LEU A 538 16.26 -3.74 7.77
CA LEU A 538 16.27 -4.08 9.19
C LEU A 538 17.71 -4.01 9.69
N VAL A 539 17.93 -3.20 10.71
CA VAL A 539 19.24 -2.93 11.30
C VAL A 539 19.13 -3.05 12.82
N ARG A 540 20.16 -3.58 13.48
CA ARG A 540 20.25 -3.51 14.95
C ARG A 540 20.15 -2.04 15.39
N GLU A 541 19.30 -1.80 16.37
CA GLU A 541 18.94 -0.45 16.83
C GLU A 541 20.17 0.44 17.10
N ASN A 542 21.16 -0.10 17.82
CA ASN A 542 22.41 0.57 18.18
C ASN A 542 23.39 0.82 17.02
N GLU A 543 23.15 0.25 15.84
CA GLU A 543 24.00 0.39 14.64
C GLU A 543 23.30 1.17 13.51
N SER A 544 22.04 1.58 13.71
CA SER A 544 21.24 2.26 12.67
C SER A 544 21.84 3.59 12.16
N ALA A 545 22.47 4.38 13.05
CA ALA A 545 23.20 5.59 12.66
C ALA A 545 24.45 5.25 11.83
N ALA A 546 25.23 4.25 12.28
CA ALA A 546 26.41 3.78 11.57
C ALA A 546 26.07 3.20 10.18
N MET A 547 24.90 2.56 10.03
CA MET A 547 24.41 2.12 8.73
C MET A 547 24.13 3.31 7.80
N CYS A 548 23.53 4.39 8.30
CA CYS A 548 23.30 5.59 7.48
C CYS A 548 24.62 6.20 6.97
N GLU A 549 25.62 6.32 7.84
CA GLU A 549 26.96 6.81 7.47
C GLU A 549 27.68 5.86 6.50
N TYR A 550 27.48 4.55 6.67
CA TYR A 550 27.99 3.53 5.75
C TYR A 550 27.38 3.70 4.34
N LEU A 551 26.05 3.87 4.24
CA LEU A 551 25.38 4.10 2.95
C LEU A 551 25.82 5.42 2.30
N ASP A 552 26.06 6.47 3.08
CA ASP A 552 26.63 7.72 2.55
C ASP A 552 27.96 7.46 1.85
N ARG A 553 28.86 6.75 2.52
CA ARG A 553 30.22 6.52 2.02
C ARG A 553 30.26 5.52 0.86
N GLU A 554 29.53 4.42 0.98
CA GLU A 554 29.65 3.27 0.08
C GLU A 554 28.63 3.26 -1.06
N TYR A 555 27.55 4.05 -0.99
CA TYR A 555 26.55 4.12 -2.06
C TYR A 555 26.34 5.55 -2.59
N TYR A 556 25.93 6.50 -1.74
CA TYR A 556 25.53 7.83 -2.22
C TYR A 556 26.72 8.67 -2.69
N ASN A 557 27.89 8.59 -2.03
CA ASN A 557 29.13 9.28 -2.43
C ASN A 557 29.93 8.52 -3.50
N LYS A 558 29.27 7.68 -4.30
CA LYS A 558 29.84 6.98 -5.46
C LYS A 558 29.12 7.42 -6.73
N PRO A 559 29.44 8.61 -7.28
CA PRO A 559 28.77 9.15 -8.47
C PRO A 559 28.70 8.16 -9.64
N GLU A 560 29.70 7.29 -9.78
CA GLU A 560 29.76 6.24 -10.80
C GLU A 560 28.56 5.26 -10.77
N TYR A 561 27.87 5.12 -9.64
CA TYR A 561 26.68 4.27 -9.52
C TYR A 561 25.43 4.88 -10.14
N PHE A 562 25.44 6.18 -10.42
CA PHE A 562 24.29 6.90 -10.99
C PHE A 562 24.53 7.33 -12.44
N GLU A 563 25.75 7.21 -12.94
CA GLU A 563 26.12 7.66 -14.29
C GLU A 563 25.33 6.93 -15.39
N PHE A 564 25.15 5.61 -15.24
CA PHE A 564 24.31 4.85 -16.19
C PHE A 564 22.87 5.35 -16.21
N TYR A 565 22.28 5.62 -15.04
CA TYR A 565 20.90 6.11 -14.98
C TYR A 565 20.79 7.52 -15.57
N ARG A 566 21.76 8.41 -15.26
CA ARG A 566 21.85 9.74 -15.87
C ARG A 566 21.92 9.64 -17.39
N GLN A 567 22.80 8.81 -17.94
CA GLN A 567 22.92 8.62 -19.39
C GLN A 567 21.61 8.14 -20.01
N VAL A 568 20.92 7.18 -19.39
CA VAL A 568 19.60 6.70 -19.85
C VAL A 568 18.61 7.86 -19.94
N LEU A 569 18.53 8.71 -18.92
CA LEU A 569 17.61 9.85 -18.92
C LEU A 569 18.02 10.93 -19.93
N GLU A 570 19.32 11.20 -20.08
CA GLU A 570 19.83 12.15 -21.08
C GLU A 570 19.56 11.69 -22.51
N ASP A 571 19.70 10.39 -22.78
CA ASP A 571 19.38 9.78 -24.07
C ASP A 571 17.87 9.85 -24.35
N GLU A 572 17.02 9.54 -23.37
CA GLU A 572 15.56 9.70 -23.49
C GLU A 572 15.20 11.16 -23.80
N ARG A 573 15.74 12.12 -23.04
CA ARG A 573 15.52 13.55 -23.25
C ARG A 573 15.99 14.02 -24.63
N ARG A 574 17.04 13.42 -25.19
CA ARG A 574 17.58 13.78 -26.51
C ARG A 574 16.81 13.12 -27.66
N PHE A 575 16.28 11.92 -27.43
CA PHE A 575 15.55 11.14 -28.43
C PHE A 575 14.13 11.65 -28.64
N TYR A 576 13.42 11.98 -27.57
CA TYR A 576 12.03 12.44 -27.64
C TYR A 576 11.95 13.96 -27.87
N GLN A 577 10.86 14.40 -28.51
CA GLN A 577 10.63 15.81 -28.79
C GLN A 577 10.24 16.57 -27.51
N PRO A 578 10.75 17.80 -27.30
CA PRO A 578 10.29 18.66 -26.22
C PRO A 578 8.77 18.80 -26.19
N GLY A 579 8.17 18.71 -25.00
CA GLY A 579 6.72 18.69 -24.80
C GLY A 579 6.05 17.33 -24.94
N SER A 580 6.77 16.26 -25.33
CA SER A 580 6.25 14.89 -25.21
C SER A 580 6.27 14.42 -23.76
N ILE A 581 5.40 13.48 -23.38
CA ILE A 581 5.33 12.95 -22.01
C ILE A 581 6.67 12.29 -21.62
N GLU A 582 7.33 11.62 -22.56
CA GLU A 582 8.63 10.98 -22.36
C GLU A 582 9.74 12.01 -22.13
N PHE A 583 9.78 13.09 -22.90
CA PHE A 583 10.75 14.17 -22.72
C PHE A 583 10.60 14.81 -21.33
N GLU A 584 9.38 15.28 -21.00
CA GLU A 584 9.10 15.96 -19.72
C GLU A 584 9.40 15.03 -18.55
N SER A 585 9.09 13.73 -18.70
CA SER A 585 9.42 12.73 -17.70
C SER A 585 10.92 12.53 -17.51
N ALA A 586 11.71 12.52 -18.59
CA ALA A 586 13.15 12.35 -18.49
C ALA A 586 13.79 13.57 -17.83
N ASP A 587 13.35 14.77 -18.20
CA ASP A 587 13.84 16.02 -17.63
C ASP A 587 13.50 16.16 -16.13
N GLU A 588 12.26 15.84 -15.73
CA GLU A 588 11.86 15.81 -14.31
C GLU A 588 12.74 14.85 -13.50
N ARG A 589 12.97 13.63 -14.01
CA ARG A 589 13.77 12.62 -13.31
C ARG A 589 15.25 12.99 -13.21
N LEU A 590 15.80 13.68 -14.21
CA LEU A 590 17.15 14.24 -14.13
C LEU A 590 17.25 15.28 -13.01
N GLY A 591 16.30 16.22 -12.97
CA GLY A 591 16.24 17.23 -11.92
C GLY A 591 16.11 16.62 -10.52
N ILE A 592 15.29 15.56 -10.37
CA ILE A 592 15.14 14.82 -9.10
C ILE A 592 16.46 14.16 -8.71
N LEU A 593 17.14 13.49 -9.64
CA LEU A 593 18.42 12.83 -9.39
C LEU A 593 19.47 13.85 -8.92
N ASP A 594 19.57 14.99 -9.61
CA ASP A 594 20.53 16.05 -9.26
C ASP A 594 20.25 16.66 -7.88
N ALA A 595 18.98 16.96 -7.59
CA ALA A 595 18.58 17.47 -6.29
C ALA A 595 18.85 16.44 -5.17
N ALA A 596 18.63 15.16 -5.42
CA ALA A 596 18.87 14.09 -4.46
C ALA A 596 20.35 13.90 -4.16
N LEU A 597 21.20 13.94 -5.18
CA LEU A 597 22.67 13.87 -5.02
C LEU A 597 23.24 15.10 -4.31
N ALA A 598 22.59 16.27 -4.42
CA ALA A 598 22.93 17.45 -3.63
C ALA A 598 22.46 17.36 -2.16
N SER A 599 21.56 16.44 -1.84
CA SER A 599 20.90 16.31 -0.52
C SER A 599 20.96 14.87 0.01
N ILE A 600 22.16 14.26 -0.01
CA ILE A 600 22.37 12.85 0.38
C ILE A 600 21.76 12.53 1.74
N LYS A 601 21.82 13.47 2.70
CA LYS A 601 21.28 13.27 4.05
C LYS A 601 19.77 13.03 4.09
N ASP A 602 19.04 13.43 3.05
CA ASP A 602 17.59 13.26 2.99
C ASP A 602 17.19 11.96 2.28
N GLN A 603 18.16 11.26 1.66
CA GLN A 603 17.90 10.06 0.86
C GLN A 603 17.77 8.79 1.69
N ARG A 604 18.03 8.88 2.98
CA ARG A 604 17.96 7.78 3.94
C ARG A 604 17.68 8.29 5.33
N ARG A 605 16.87 7.54 6.08
CA ARG A 605 16.42 7.91 7.42
C ARG A 605 16.09 6.67 8.25
N VAL A 606 16.43 6.73 9.52
CA VAL A 606 15.90 5.82 10.55
C VAL A 606 14.44 6.18 10.80
N ILE A 607 13.54 5.24 10.61
CA ILE A 607 12.11 5.44 10.85
C ILE A 607 11.72 4.78 12.17
N THR A 608 10.84 5.44 12.93
CA THR A 608 10.13 4.82 14.06
C THR A 608 8.69 4.53 13.66
N PHE A 609 8.12 3.47 14.26
CA PHE A 609 6.74 3.09 14.00
C PHE A 609 5.80 3.96 14.84
N SER A 610 5.17 4.92 14.18
CA SER A 610 4.27 5.87 14.83
C SER A 610 2.88 5.27 15.04
N ARG A 611 2.01 5.96 15.78
CA ARG A 611 0.58 5.66 15.80
C ARG A 611 -0.06 6.05 14.46
N GLY A 612 -1.14 5.36 14.08
CA GLY A 612 -2.02 5.71 12.98
C GLY A 612 -2.74 7.05 13.16
N ALA A 613 -3.54 7.41 12.18
CA ALA A 613 -4.27 8.66 12.08
C ALA A 613 -5.16 8.88 13.30
N CYS A 614 -5.16 10.11 13.80
CA CYS A 614 -5.90 10.47 15.00
C CYS A 614 -6.21 11.97 15.03
N ALA A 615 -7.24 12.33 15.79
CA ALA A 615 -7.37 13.68 16.35
C ALA A 615 -6.45 13.79 17.57
N LEU A 616 -5.69 14.88 17.67
CA LEU A 616 -4.76 15.10 18.77
C LEU A 616 -5.55 15.52 20.02
N GLU A 617 -5.28 14.83 21.12
CA GLU A 617 -5.85 15.09 22.44
C GLU A 617 -4.77 15.75 23.29
N LEU A 618 -4.55 17.05 23.06
CA LEU A 618 -3.51 17.81 23.76
C LEU A 618 -3.88 17.98 25.25
N PRO A 619 -3.01 17.58 26.19
CA PRO A 619 -3.26 17.72 27.62
C PRO A 619 -3.36 19.19 28.07
#